data_AF-A0A350IY09-F1
#
_entry.id   AF-A0A350IY09-F1
#
_cell.length_a   1.000
_cell.length_b   1.000
_cell.length_c   1.000
_cell.angle_alpha   90.00
_cell.angle_beta   90.00
_cell.angle_gamma   90.00
#
_symmetry.space_group_name_H-M   'P 1'
#
loop_
_entity.id
_entity.type
_entity.pdbx_description
1 polymer ?
#
loop_
_entity_poly.entity_id
_entity_poly.type
_entity_poly.pdbx_seq_one_letter_code
_entity_poly.pdbx_strand_id
1 'polypeptide(L)' 'MKLVLAIVSNDDASAVTSALTKNNFYMTRLSTTGGFLRAGNTTLIVGTEDDLVDKCIEVIGSEAKRRT' A
#
# COMPACT_ATOMS: atom_id res chain seq x y z
N MET A 1 10.79 -12.00 8.17
CA MET A 1 10.24 -10.70 8.60
C MET A 1 10.86 -9.51 7.85
N LYS A 2 10.06 -8.88 6.98
CA LYS A 2 10.31 -7.58 6.34
C LYS A 2 9.22 -6.56 6.67
N LEU A 3 9.52 -5.28 6.39
CA LEU A 3 8.59 -4.18 6.44
C LEU A 3 8.43 -3.57 5.05
N VAL A 4 7.22 -3.56 4.51
CA VAL A 4 6.88 -2.91 3.23
C VAL A 4 6.25 -1.55 3.51
N LEU A 5 6.85 -0.51 2.94
CA LEU A 5 6.31 0.86 2.95
C LEU A 5 5.76 1.18 1.56
N ALA A 6 4.44 1.22 1.43
CA ALA A 6 3.76 1.47 0.16
C ALA A 6 3.10 2.85 0.18
N ILE A 7 3.56 3.74 -0.71
CA ILE A 7 2.95 5.05 -0.93
C ILE A 7 1.99 4.93 -2.12
N VAL A 8 0.70 5.06 -1.85
CA VAL A 8 -0.38 4.89 -2.84
C VAL A 8 -1.22 6.15 -2.95
N SER A 9 -1.91 6.30 -4.08
CA SER A 9 -2.88 7.39 -4.25
C SER A 9 -4.02 7.27 -3.24
N ASN A 10 -4.63 8.39 -2.84
CA ASN A 10 -5.77 8.36 -1.93
C ASN A 10 -6.99 7.65 -2.54
N ASP A 11 -7.16 7.75 -3.86
CA ASP A 11 -8.24 7.11 -4.59
C ASP A 11 -8.13 5.58 -4.55
N ASP A 12 -6.90 5.04 -4.60
CA ASP A 12 -6.66 3.58 -4.59
C ASP A 12 -6.53 3.03 -3.17
N ALA A 13 -6.27 3.87 -2.16
CA ALA A 13 -5.96 3.45 -0.81
C ALA A 13 -7.00 2.48 -0.21
N SER A 14 -8.30 2.72 -0.48
CA SER A 14 -9.38 1.86 0.01
C SER A 14 -9.40 0.48 -0.67
N ALA A 15 -9.15 0.44 -1.99
CA ALA A 15 -9.09 -0.79 -2.75
C ALA A 15 -7.88 -1.65 -2.34
N VAL A 16 -6.70 -1.02 -2.24
CA VAL A 16 -5.46 -1.68 -1.79
C VAL A 16 -5.63 -2.23 -0.36
N THR A 17 -6.21 -1.45 0.55
CA THR A 17 -6.45 -1.89 1.94
C THR A 17 -7.38 -3.11 1.98
N SER A 18 -8.43 -3.09 1.16
CA SER A 18 -9.39 -4.20 1.08
C SER A 18 -8.73 -5.46 0.50
N ALA A 19 -7.90 -5.33 -0.54
CA ALA A 19 -7.22 -6.45 -1.16
C ALA A 19 -6.15 -7.07 -0.26
N LEU A 20 -5.37 -6.26 0.44
CA LEU A 20 -4.41 -6.72 1.45
C LEU A 20 -5.11 -7.47 2.59
N THR A 21 -6.22 -6.93 3.11
CA THR A 21 -7.00 -7.58 4.17
C THR A 21 -7.56 -8.93 3.70
N LYS A 22 -8.11 -9.02 2.48
CA LYS A 22 -8.60 -10.27 1.88
C LYS A 22 -7.50 -11.33 1.71
N ASN A 23 -6.25 -10.89 1.58
CA ASN A 23 -5.07 -11.77 1.46
C ASN A 23 -4.39 -12.07 2.81
N ASN A 24 -5.02 -11.72 3.93
CA ASN A 24 -4.50 -11.89 5.30
C ASN A 24 -3.22 -11.09 5.61
N PHE A 25 -3.01 -9.96 4.92
CA PHE A 25 -1.98 -9.00 5.29
C PHE A 25 -2.55 -7.98 6.28
N TYR A 26 -1.79 -7.72 7.34
CA TYR A 26 -2.08 -6.67 8.32
C TYR A 26 -1.28 -5.42 7.99
N MET A 27 -1.91 -4.26 8.09
CA MET A 27 -1.27 -2.99 7.78
C MET A 27 -1.66 -1.87 8.75
N THR A 28 -0.80 -0.88 8.87
CA THR A 28 -1.11 0.42 9.46
C THR A 28 -1.20 1.47 8.37
N ARG A 29 -2.26 2.27 8.38
CA ARG A 29 -2.51 3.34 7.40
C ARG A 29 -2.14 4.70 7.98
N LEU A 30 -1.40 5.51 7.23
CA LEU A 30 -1.11 6.91 7.54
C LEU A 30 -1.57 7.83 6.42
N SER A 31 -2.20 8.94 6.81
CA SER A 31 -2.46 10.06 5.91
C SER A 31 -1.18 10.87 5.74
N THR A 32 -0.65 10.93 4.54
CA THR A 32 0.63 11.59 4.22
C THR A 32 0.46 12.60 3.09
N THR A 33 1.49 13.40 2.81
CA THR A 33 1.48 14.39 1.72
C THR A 33 2.75 14.24 0.91
N GLY A 34 2.61 14.19 -0.42
CA GLY A 34 3.75 14.11 -1.32
C GLY A 34 4.51 15.43 -1.38
N GLY A 35 5.84 15.39 -1.21
CA GLY A 35 6.66 16.60 -1.16
C GLY A 35 6.67 17.43 -2.45
N PHE A 36 6.57 16.77 -3.61
CA PHE A 36 6.61 17.42 -4.92
C PHE A 36 5.28 18.09 -5.28
N LEU A 37 4.20 17.30 -5.36
CA LEU A 37 2.87 17.80 -5.73
C LEU A 37 2.15 18.55 -4.60
N ARG A 38 2.66 18.45 -3.36
CA ARG A 38 2.01 18.95 -2.13
C ARG A 38 0.56 18.44 -1.97
N ALA A 39 0.27 17.29 -2.58
CA ALA A 39 -1.03 16.66 -2.59
C ALA A 39 -1.07 15.49 -1.59
N GLY A 40 -2.24 15.26 -1.00
CA GLY A 40 -2.47 14.16 -0.07
C GLY A 40 -2.30 12.80 -0.75
N ASN A 41 -1.65 11.87 -0.05
CA ASN A 41 -1.55 10.46 -0.43
C ASN A 41 -1.66 9.59 0.83
N THR A 42 -1.67 8.28 0.64
CA THR A 42 -1.75 7.33 1.76
C THR A 42 -0.47 6.51 1.79
N THR A 43 0.13 6.40 2.98
CA THR A 43 1.22 5.46 3.25
C THR A 43 0.68 4.25 4.00
N LEU A 44 0.96 3.06 3.48
CA LEU A 44 0.64 1.79 4.13
C LEU A 44 1.92 1.14 4.64
N ILE A 45 1.91 0.76 5.92
CA ILE A 45 2.99 0.02 6.57
C ILE A 45 2.53 -1.42 6.75
N VAL A 46 3.13 -2.35 6.02
CA VAL A 46 2.76 -3.78 6.05
C VAL A 46 3.94 -4.59 6.59
N GLY A 47 3.73 -5.25 7.73
CA GLY A 47 4.68 -6.24 8.24
C GLY A 47 4.36 -7.61 7.64
N THR A 48 5.37 -8.28 7.06
CA THR A 48 5.16 -9.58 6.45
C THR A 48 6.40 -10.47 6.53
N GLU A 49 6.22 -11.78 6.35
CA GLU A 49 7.34 -12.72 6.29
C GLU A 49 8.12 -12.61 4.98
N ASP A 50 9.38 -13.02 5.00
CA ASP A 50 10.30 -12.82 3.88
C ASP A 50 9.82 -13.50 2.58
N ASP A 51 9.14 -14.64 2.71
CA ASP A 51 8.56 -15.42 1.62
C ASP A 51 7.25 -14.85 1.07
N LEU A 52 6.60 -13.94 1.80
CA LEU A 52 5.32 -13.32 1.41
C LEU A 52 5.48 -11.91 0.84
N VAL A 53 6.70 -11.36 0.81
CA VAL A 53 6.98 -10.01 0.31
C VAL A 53 6.52 -9.83 -1.13
N ASP A 54 6.86 -10.75 -2.03
CA ASP A 54 6.51 -10.63 -3.44
C ASP A 54 4.99 -10.65 -3.65
N LYS A 55 4.28 -11.52 -2.92
CA LYS A 55 2.81 -11.56 -2.93
C LYS A 55 2.21 -10.26 -2.40
N CYS A 56 2.78 -9.67 -1.35
CA CYS A 56 2.33 -8.38 -0.83
C CYS A 56 2.46 -7.28 -1.89
N ILE A 57 3.60 -7.23 -2.60
CA ILE A 57 3.85 -6.28 -3.68
C ILE A 57 2.86 -6.50 -4.84
N GLU A 58 2.60 -7.75 -5.22
CA GLU A 58 1.64 -8.10 -6.27
C GLU A 58 0.22 -7.61 -5.94
N VAL A 59 -0.26 -7.87 -4.73
CA VAL A 59 -1.59 -7.44 -4.26
C VAL A 59 -1.72 -5.92 -4.24
N ILE A 60 -0.65 -5.20 -3.87
CA ILE A 60 -0.64 -3.73 -3.93
C ILE A 60 -0.69 -3.26 -5.40
N GLY A 61 0.10 -3.89 -6.27
CA GLY A 61 0.20 -3.54 -7.69
C GLY A 61 -1.05 -3.84 -8.51
N SER A 62 -1.86 -4.84 -8.12
CA SER A 62 -3.11 -5.17 -8.82
C SER A 62 -4.19 -4.09 -8.63
N GLU A 63 -4.17 -3.39 -7.50
CA GLU A 63 -5.15 -2.36 -7.15
C GLU A 63 -4.63 -0.93 -7.39
N ALA A 64 -3.33 -0.69 -7.25
CA ALA A 64 -2.73 0.63 -7.46
C ALA A 64 -2.57 0.95 -8.94
N LYS A 65 -3.15 2.06 -9.40
CA LYS A 65 -3.12 2.46 -10.82
C LYS A 65 -2.26 3.69 -11.04
N ARG A 66 -1.42 3.64 -12.09
CA ARG A 66 -0.72 4.82 -12.59
C ARG A 66 -1.76 5.80 -13.14
N ARG A 67 -1.72 7.03 -12.63
CA ARG A 67 -2.47 8.17 -13.16
C ARG A 67 -1.46 9.16 -13.74
N THR A 68 -1.77 9.68 -14.91
CA THR A 68 -1.03 10.78 -15.58
C THR A 68 -1.53 12.13 -15.09
#